data_AF-A0AAD4NZV4-F1
#
_entry.id   AF-A0AAD4NZV4-F1
#
_cell.length_a   1.000
_cell.length_b   1.000
_cell.length_c   1.000
_cell.angle_alpha   90.00
_cell.angle_beta   90.00
_cell.angle_gamma   90.00
#
_symmetry.space_group_name_H-M   'P 1'
#
loop_
_entity.id
_entity.type
_entity.pdbx_description
1 polymer ?
#
loop_
_entity_poly.entity_id
_entity_poly.type
_entity_poly.pdbx_seq_one_letter_code
_entity_poly.pdbx_strand_id
1 'polypeptide(L)'
;MSALTSTSLFNSQISRFPALSHHPADSSIKIRFPIKISRIRASSNDLDIKTEQQSKEDVQESDRDQETEQESKSSSGTTSSLDKDLKKVVQKTAATFAPRASTASKNPAVPGTVLYTVFEVQGYVSLVLGGALSFNLIFPSNEPDLWRLMGMWSIWMFTIPSLRARDCSKNEKEALNYLFLLIPLLNVIIPFFLKSFAVVWSADTVAFFGMYAWKLATRSKIDWLFVAEDDTWLAIVRNISEMEEGSYGLPGLSHITIAGSIMHGFKEVEVWLQTVAPGGGTPIHRHSCEEIFVVLKGSGTLFLASNSHLKHPGTPQEFPFFSNATFHIPLNDAHQVLNTNQHEELKFLVIISRPPMRLFIYDDWFMPHTAAKLLFPIFWNERSYQTPPVNDEL
;
A
#
# COMPACT_ATOMS: atom_id res chain seq x y z
N MET A 1 3.24 -34.22 61.04
CA MET A 1 2.75 -33.41 59.91
C MET A 1 3.65 -32.20 59.79
N SER A 2 4.21 -32.05 58.59
CA SER A 2 4.65 -30.79 57.95
C SER A 2 5.90 -30.05 58.42
N ALA A 3 6.83 -29.98 57.46
CA ALA A 3 7.75 -28.91 57.09
C ALA A 3 9.17 -28.91 57.68
N LEU A 4 10.08 -29.29 56.78
CA LEU A 4 11.53 -29.28 56.86
C LEU A 4 12.11 -27.90 56.46
N THR A 5 13.14 -27.48 57.20
CA THR A 5 14.42 -26.81 56.80
C THR A 5 14.37 -25.63 55.81
N SER A 6 14.76 -24.39 56.16
CA SER A 6 16.07 -23.87 56.61
C SER A 6 17.22 -24.02 55.61
N THR A 7 17.72 -22.87 55.11
CA THR A 7 19.12 -22.37 54.93
C THR A 7 19.07 -21.26 53.86
N SER A 8 19.30 -19.96 54.10
CA SER A 8 20.45 -19.22 54.65
C SER A 8 21.77 -19.50 53.93
N LEU A 9 22.37 -18.45 53.33
CA LEU A 9 23.75 -17.94 53.50
C LEU A 9 23.93 -16.76 52.52
N PHE A 10 23.91 -15.49 52.98
CA PHE A 10 25.04 -14.67 53.45
C PHE A 10 26.11 -14.30 52.40
N ASN A 11 26.12 -13.04 51.98
CA ASN A 11 27.27 -12.11 52.05
C ASN A 11 26.72 -10.68 51.77
N SER A 12 26.67 -9.73 52.72
CA SER A 12 27.76 -8.91 53.27
C SER A 12 28.54 -8.20 52.13
N GLN A 13 28.66 -6.87 52.03
CA GLN A 13 28.84 -5.81 53.03
C GLN A 13 28.69 -4.39 52.40
N ILE A 14 28.18 -3.43 53.19
CA ILE A 14 28.68 -2.02 53.38
C ILE A 14 28.51 -1.01 52.20
N SER A 15 28.12 0.27 52.37
CA SER A 15 27.48 1.06 53.44
C SER A 15 27.24 2.53 52.98
N ARG A 16 26.16 3.16 53.50
CA ARG A 16 26.02 4.57 54.00
C ARG A 16 26.06 5.75 53.00
N PHE A 17 24.93 6.40 52.66
CA PHE A 17 24.23 7.58 53.27
C PHE A 17 24.92 8.96 53.01
N PRO A 18 24.22 10.14 52.94
CA PRO A 18 22.84 10.44 53.34
C PRO A 18 21.97 11.22 52.30
N ALA A 19 20.68 11.31 52.63
CA ALA A 19 19.67 12.10 51.94
C ALA A 19 19.82 13.62 52.19
N LEU A 20 19.63 14.41 51.15
CA LEU A 20 19.26 15.82 51.26
C LEU A 20 17.96 16.04 50.49
N SER A 21 16.90 16.37 51.22
CA SER A 21 15.60 16.74 50.69
C SER A 21 15.60 18.18 50.18
N HIS A 22 15.17 18.40 48.94
CA HIS A 22 14.45 19.62 48.57
C HIS A 22 13.40 19.30 47.51
N HIS A 23 12.15 19.63 47.84
CA HIS A 23 10.93 19.48 47.05
C HIS A 23 10.84 20.55 45.93
N PRO A 24 9.86 20.45 45.00
CA PRO A 24 10.08 20.61 43.57
C PRO A 24 9.66 21.98 43.03
N ALA A 25 10.25 22.38 41.91
CA ALA A 25 9.71 23.42 41.05
C ALA A 25 9.08 22.74 39.81
N ASP A 26 7.76 22.64 39.85
CA ASP A 26 6.90 22.30 38.72
C ASP A 26 6.80 23.53 37.80
N SER A 27 7.31 23.44 36.58
CA SER A 27 7.10 24.43 35.53
C SER A 27 6.58 23.76 34.27
N SER A 28 5.29 23.42 34.31
CA SER A 28 4.50 23.06 33.14
C SER A 28 4.44 24.23 32.15
N ILE A 29 5.29 24.23 31.12
CA ILE A 29 5.14 25.14 29.97
C ILE A 29 4.13 24.50 29.01
N LYS A 30 2.86 24.89 29.15
CA LYS A 30 1.82 24.65 28.14
C LYS A 30 2.02 25.62 26.97
N ILE A 31 2.66 25.17 25.89
CA ILE A 31 2.63 25.89 24.62
C ILE A 31 1.31 25.57 23.92
N ARG A 32 0.35 26.47 24.05
CA ARG A 32 -0.96 26.43 23.38
C ARG A 32 -0.83 27.19 22.06
N PHE A 33 -0.65 26.48 20.94
CA PHE A 33 -0.77 27.09 19.62
C PHE A 33 -2.25 27.15 19.19
N PRO A 34 -2.82 28.33 18.91
CA PRO A 34 -4.13 28.42 18.26
C PRO A 34 -3.95 28.27 16.75
N ILE A 35 -4.10 27.06 16.21
CA ILE A 35 -4.21 26.88 14.76
C ILE A 35 -5.65 27.22 14.35
N LYS A 36 -5.87 28.48 13.97
CA LYS A 36 -7.02 28.89 13.15
C LYS A 36 -6.80 28.31 11.75
N ILE A 37 -7.51 27.23 11.43
CA ILE A 37 -7.62 26.73 10.05
C ILE A 37 -8.55 27.69 9.29
N SER A 38 -7.97 28.66 8.58
CA SER A 38 -8.69 29.40 7.55
C SER A 38 -8.92 28.48 6.35
N ARG A 39 -10.16 27.99 6.21
CA ARG A 39 -10.66 27.36 4.98
C ARG A 39 -10.58 28.37 3.84
N ILE A 40 -9.62 28.21 2.93
CA ILE A 40 -9.68 28.85 1.62
C ILE A 40 -10.66 28.04 0.78
N ARG A 41 -11.88 28.56 0.71
CA ARG A 41 -12.94 28.12 -0.19
C ARG A 41 -12.74 28.88 -1.50
N ALA A 42 -12.18 28.22 -2.52
CA ALA A 42 -12.23 28.71 -3.88
C ALA A 42 -13.67 28.52 -4.39
N SER A 43 -14.42 29.60 -4.39
CA SER A 43 -15.77 29.72 -4.93
C SER A 43 -15.65 30.28 -6.34
N SER A 44 -16.13 29.55 -7.34
CA SER A 44 -16.52 30.12 -8.62
C SER A 44 -17.97 29.70 -8.84
N ASN A 45 -18.86 30.69 -8.77
CA ASN A 45 -20.28 30.50 -9.02
C ASN A 45 -20.57 30.69 -10.51
N ASP A 46 -21.38 29.76 -11.01
CA ASP A 46 -22.57 29.93 -11.84
C ASP A 46 -22.47 30.69 -13.17
N LEU A 47 -22.75 29.96 -14.25
CA LEU A 47 -23.75 30.38 -15.24
C LEU A 47 -24.50 29.12 -15.75
N ASP A 48 -25.79 29.07 -15.41
CA ASP A 48 -26.81 28.15 -15.92
C ASP A 48 -27.08 28.39 -17.41
N ILE A 49 -27.20 27.31 -18.20
CA ILE A 49 -28.23 27.18 -19.26
C ILE A 49 -28.75 25.74 -19.27
N LYS A 50 -30.02 25.59 -18.90
CA LYS A 50 -30.88 24.43 -19.17
C LYS A 50 -31.18 24.35 -20.66
N THR A 51 -31.15 23.15 -21.25
CA THR A 51 -32.20 22.67 -22.18
C THR A 51 -32.13 21.15 -22.22
N GLU A 52 -33.27 20.52 -21.96
CA GLU A 52 -33.54 19.09 -22.12
C GLU A 52 -33.43 18.69 -23.60
N GLN A 53 -32.82 17.55 -23.89
CA GLN A 53 -33.46 16.57 -24.77
C GLN A 53 -32.79 15.20 -24.68
N GLN A 54 -33.66 14.24 -24.40
CA GLN A 54 -33.47 12.81 -24.43
C GLN A 54 -33.42 12.34 -25.89
N SER A 55 -32.32 11.75 -26.32
CA SER A 55 -32.33 10.78 -27.43
C SER A 55 -31.25 9.73 -27.21
N LYS A 56 -31.71 8.47 -27.24
CA LYS A 56 -30.90 7.28 -27.37
C LYS A 56 -30.30 7.27 -28.77
N GLU A 57 -29.02 6.98 -28.90
CA GLU A 57 -28.51 6.22 -30.04
C GLU A 57 -27.29 5.43 -29.61
N ASP A 58 -27.33 4.16 -29.97
CA ASP A 58 -26.43 3.08 -29.61
C ASP A 58 -25.42 2.91 -30.76
N VAL A 59 -24.19 2.54 -30.39
CA VAL A 59 -23.19 1.78 -31.19
C VAL A 59 -22.51 2.53 -32.34
N GLN A 60 -21.17 2.68 -32.24
CA GLN A 60 -20.18 1.93 -33.06
C GLN A 60 -18.77 2.57 -33.02
N GLU A 61 -17.80 1.90 -32.39
CA GLU A 61 -16.36 1.99 -32.72
C GLU A 61 -15.70 0.74 -32.13
N SER A 62 -15.65 -0.39 -32.85
CA SER A 62 -14.63 -0.83 -33.82
C SER A 62 -13.26 -1.13 -33.20
N ASP A 63 -13.11 -2.34 -32.67
CA ASP A 63 -11.81 -3.01 -32.55
C ASP A 63 -11.66 -4.02 -33.71
N ARG A 64 -10.77 -3.68 -34.64
CA ARG A 64 -10.10 -4.47 -35.68
C ARG A 64 -8.66 -3.94 -35.62
N ASP A 65 -7.57 -4.69 -35.60
CA ASP A 65 -7.19 -6.07 -35.89
C ASP A 65 -5.99 -6.37 -34.92
N GLN A 66 -5.50 -7.57 -34.61
CA GLN A 66 -5.08 -8.68 -35.47
C GLN A 66 -4.93 -9.97 -34.64
N GLU A 67 -5.50 -11.07 -35.12
CA GLU A 67 -4.93 -12.42 -35.04
C GLU A 67 -3.69 -12.45 -35.95
N THR A 68 -2.61 -13.21 -35.75
CA THR A 68 -2.51 -14.68 -35.79
C THR A 68 -1.01 -14.99 -35.61
N GLU A 69 -0.58 -15.95 -34.78
CA GLU A 69 0.02 -17.25 -35.14
C GLU A 69 0.82 -17.67 -33.88
N GLN A 70 0.98 -18.91 -33.43
CA GLN A 70 0.72 -20.24 -33.97
C GLN A 70 0.68 -21.21 -32.77
N GLU A 71 -0.14 -22.25 -32.89
CA GLU A 71 -0.14 -23.42 -32.01
C GLU A 71 1.24 -24.12 -32.00
N SER A 72 1.77 -24.39 -30.81
CA SER A 72 2.49 -25.65 -30.58
C SER A 72 2.21 -26.17 -29.17
N LYS A 73 1.63 -27.37 -29.13
CA LYS A 73 1.25 -28.11 -27.92
C LYS A 73 2.50 -28.57 -27.16
N SER A 74 2.55 -28.26 -25.86
CA SER A 74 3.06 -29.21 -24.88
C SER A 74 2.20 -29.14 -23.61
N SER A 75 1.88 -30.32 -23.08
CA SER A 75 0.80 -30.62 -22.15
C SER A 75 1.14 -30.25 -20.70
N SER A 76 0.53 -29.18 -20.19
CA SER A 76 0.34 -28.93 -18.74
C SER A 76 -0.80 -27.92 -18.42
N GLY A 77 -1.67 -27.58 -19.38
CA GLY A 77 -2.48 -26.33 -19.31
C GLY A 77 -3.97 -26.45 -18.94
N THR A 78 -4.53 -27.63 -18.76
CA THR A 78 -6.00 -27.81 -18.78
C THR A 78 -6.74 -27.18 -17.59
N THR A 79 -6.09 -27.04 -16.43
CA THR A 79 -6.71 -26.41 -15.24
C THR A 79 -6.73 -24.89 -15.36
N SER A 80 -5.64 -24.29 -15.83
CA SER A 80 -5.50 -22.82 -15.88
C SER A 80 -6.39 -22.15 -16.93
N SER A 81 -6.75 -22.85 -18.01
CA SER A 81 -7.69 -22.33 -19.01
C SER A 81 -9.14 -22.35 -18.50
N LEU A 82 -9.56 -23.45 -17.87
CA LEU A 82 -10.91 -23.61 -17.33
C LEU A 82 -11.21 -22.63 -16.19
N ASP A 83 -10.24 -22.41 -15.29
CA ASP A 83 -10.40 -21.46 -14.19
C ASP A 83 -10.55 -20.02 -14.69
N LYS A 84 -9.80 -19.64 -15.74
CA LYS A 84 -9.90 -18.31 -16.37
C LYS A 84 -11.25 -18.11 -17.04
N ASP A 85 -11.74 -19.12 -17.74
CA ASP A 85 -13.04 -19.04 -18.42
C ASP A 85 -14.19 -19.04 -17.41
N LEU A 86 -14.12 -19.86 -16.36
CA LEU A 86 -15.10 -19.85 -15.27
C LEU A 86 -15.15 -18.48 -14.58
N LYS A 87 -13.99 -17.90 -14.25
CA LYS A 87 -13.88 -16.56 -13.65
C LYS A 87 -14.53 -15.51 -14.54
N LYS A 88 -14.27 -15.55 -15.85
CA LYS A 88 -14.88 -14.62 -16.83
C LYS A 88 -16.40 -14.78 -16.89
N VAL A 89 -16.91 -16.01 -16.93
CA VAL A 89 -18.35 -16.27 -16.97
C VAL A 89 -19.02 -15.79 -15.68
N VAL A 90 -18.46 -16.14 -14.51
CA VAL A 90 -18.97 -15.70 -13.21
C VAL A 90 -18.99 -14.19 -13.11
N GLN A 91 -17.91 -13.52 -13.54
CA GLN A 91 -17.83 -12.06 -13.52
C GLN A 91 -18.84 -11.40 -14.47
N LYS A 92 -19.02 -11.93 -15.68
CA LYS A 92 -20.00 -11.42 -16.64
C LYS A 92 -21.43 -11.59 -16.11
N THR A 93 -21.77 -12.79 -15.65
CA THR A 93 -23.11 -13.07 -15.10
C THR A 93 -23.38 -12.24 -13.85
N ALA A 94 -22.43 -12.13 -12.92
CA ALA A 94 -22.58 -11.27 -11.75
C ALA A 94 -22.66 -9.78 -12.11
N ALA A 95 -21.96 -9.31 -13.16
CA ALA A 95 -22.07 -7.93 -13.62
C ALA A 95 -23.46 -7.63 -14.20
N THR A 96 -24.10 -8.60 -14.86
CA THR A 96 -25.45 -8.47 -15.43
C THR A 96 -26.55 -8.52 -14.38
N PHE A 97 -26.46 -9.45 -13.41
CA PHE A 97 -27.59 -9.75 -12.51
C PHE A 97 -27.43 -9.24 -11.08
N ALA A 98 -26.21 -9.04 -10.58
CA ALA A 98 -26.03 -8.52 -9.22
C ALA A 98 -26.03 -6.98 -9.22
N PRO A 99 -26.58 -6.32 -8.19
CA PRO A 99 -26.69 -4.86 -8.09
C PRO A 99 -25.37 -4.17 -8.40
N ARG A 100 -25.37 -3.28 -9.41
CA ARG A 100 -24.16 -2.69 -10.01
C ARG A 100 -23.24 -2.10 -8.95
N ALA A 101 -22.06 -2.69 -8.78
CA ALA A 101 -21.00 -2.07 -8.01
C ALA A 101 -20.53 -0.82 -8.76
N SER A 102 -20.54 0.31 -8.08
CA SER A 102 -20.00 1.57 -8.55
C SER A 102 -18.50 1.41 -8.82
N THR A 103 -18.06 1.84 -9.99
CA THR A 103 -16.64 1.90 -10.36
C THR A 103 -15.85 2.70 -9.31
N ALA A 104 -14.60 2.32 -9.03
CA ALA A 104 -13.78 2.93 -7.96
C ALA A 104 -13.65 4.47 -8.03
N SER A 105 -13.83 5.10 -9.20
CA SER A 105 -13.86 6.57 -9.34
C SER A 105 -15.23 7.22 -9.06
N LYS A 106 -16.29 6.44 -8.82
CA LYS A 106 -17.68 6.90 -8.65
C LYS A 106 -18.41 6.23 -7.48
N ASN A 107 -17.76 5.42 -6.63
CA ASN A 107 -18.41 4.82 -5.47
C ASN A 107 -18.37 5.77 -4.25
N PRO A 108 -19.51 6.25 -3.74
CA PRO A 108 -19.53 7.03 -2.50
C PRO A 108 -19.27 6.20 -1.23
N ALA A 109 -19.39 4.87 -1.30
CA ALA A 109 -19.21 3.95 -0.17
C ALA A 109 -17.76 3.42 -0.07
N VAL A 110 -16.79 4.32 0.09
CA VAL A 110 -15.36 3.98 0.29
C VAL A 110 -15.03 3.79 1.78
N PRO A 111 -13.96 3.04 2.13
CA PRO A 111 -13.58 2.83 3.52
C PRO A 111 -13.46 4.16 4.29
N GLY A 112 -14.12 4.24 5.45
CA GLY A 112 -14.18 5.44 6.29
C GLY A 112 -15.38 6.35 6.04
N THR A 113 -16.23 6.09 5.05
CA THR A 113 -17.51 6.82 4.90
C THR A 113 -18.62 6.17 5.69
N VAL A 114 -19.62 6.97 6.08
CA VAL A 114 -20.83 6.47 6.76
C VAL A 114 -21.55 5.44 5.88
N LEU A 115 -21.58 5.67 4.57
CA LEU A 115 -22.27 4.79 3.63
C LEU A 115 -21.59 3.40 3.55
N TYR A 116 -20.26 3.34 3.62
CA TYR A 116 -19.52 2.09 3.74
C TYR A 116 -19.94 1.30 4.99
N THR A 117 -19.95 1.97 6.15
CA THR A 117 -20.34 1.34 7.42
C THR A 117 -21.80 0.88 7.41
N VAL A 118 -22.71 1.63 6.81
CA VAL A 118 -24.12 1.24 6.71
C VAL A 118 -24.28 -0.06 5.93
N PHE A 119 -23.64 -0.19 4.77
CA PHE A 119 -23.70 -1.42 3.97
C PHE A 119 -23.03 -2.61 4.66
N GLU A 120 -21.92 -2.39 5.33
CA GLU A 120 -21.25 -3.44 6.09
C GLU A 120 -22.14 -3.95 7.24
N VAL A 121 -22.64 -3.05 8.08
CA VAL A 121 -23.51 -3.39 9.20
C VAL A 121 -24.80 -4.03 8.72
N GLN A 122 -25.45 -3.47 7.69
CA GLN A 122 -26.65 -4.05 7.10
C GLN A 122 -26.41 -5.49 6.66
N GLY A 123 -25.30 -5.77 5.97
CA GLY A 123 -24.99 -7.11 5.50
C GLY A 123 -24.92 -8.15 6.63
N TYR A 124 -24.17 -7.85 7.68
CA TYR A 124 -24.00 -8.77 8.82
C TYR A 124 -25.24 -8.87 9.70
N VAL A 125 -25.96 -7.76 9.92
CA VAL A 125 -27.23 -7.78 10.66
C VAL A 125 -28.26 -8.63 9.92
N SER A 126 -28.36 -8.52 8.59
CA SER A 126 -29.26 -9.36 7.79
C SER A 126 -28.88 -10.84 7.82
N LEU A 127 -27.60 -11.17 7.92
CA LEU A 127 -27.14 -12.56 8.09
C LEU A 127 -27.65 -13.12 9.43
N VAL A 128 -27.39 -12.41 10.53
CA VAL A 128 -27.77 -12.85 11.89
C VAL A 128 -29.28 -12.91 12.06
N LEU A 129 -30.00 -11.85 11.67
CA LEU A 129 -31.46 -11.83 11.75
C LEU A 129 -32.09 -12.91 10.87
N GLY A 130 -31.55 -13.15 9.68
CA GLY A 130 -32.03 -14.22 8.82
C GLY A 130 -31.84 -15.62 9.41
N GLY A 131 -30.75 -15.84 10.15
CA GLY A 131 -30.55 -17.05 10.92
C GLY A 131 -31.60 -17.20 12.02
N ALA A 132 -31.81 -16.16 12.82
CA ALA A 132 -32.82 -16.17 13.87
C ALA A 132 -34.24 -16.42 13.32
N LEU A 133 -34.58 -15.88 12.15
CA LEU A 133 -35.82 -16.18 11.45
C LEU A 133 -35.87 -17.63 10.94
N SER A 134 -34.80 -18.13 10.32
CA SER A 134 -34.74 -19.49 9.76
C SER A 134 -34.84 -20.58 10.83
N PHE A 135 -34.24 -20.34 12.00
CA PHE A 135 -34.30 -21.20 13.19
C PHE A 135 -35.57 -21.00 14.02
N ASN A 136 -36.52 -20.20 13.53
CA ASN A 136 -37.83 -20.01 14.17
C ASN A 136 -37.75 -19.35 15.56
N LEU A 137 -36.74 -18.51 15.80
CA LEU A 137 -36.47 -17.92 17.12
C LEU A 137 -37.25 -16.63 17.39
N ILE A 138 -37.55 -15.84 16.36
CA ILE A 138 -38.19 -14.52 16.51
C ILE A 138 -39.72 -14.63 16.44
N PHE A 139 -40.24 -15.38 15.47
CA PHE A 139 -41.68 -15.62 15.29
C PHE A 139 -41.94 -17.13 15.22
N PRO A 140 -42.05 -17.82 16.36
CA PRO A 140 -42.21 -19.26 16.38
C PRO A 140 -43.50 -19.72 15.69
N SER A 141 -43.36 -20.46 14.59
CA SER A 141 -44.46 -21.07 13.85
C SER A 141 -44.14 -22.53 13.50
N ASN A 142 -45.16 -23.38 13.51
CA ASN A 142 -45.04 -24.78 13.07
C ASN A 142 -45.28 -24.94 11.55
N GLU A 143 -45.72 -23.88 10.89
CA GLU A 143 -46.01 -23.86 9.46
C GLU A 143 -44.84 -23.25 8.66
N PRO A 144 -44.72 -23.56 7.36
CA PRO A 144 -43.79 -22.88 6.47
C PRO A 144 -44.30 -21.44 6.22
N ASP A 145 -43.84 -20.49 7.04
CA ASP A 145 -44.27 -19.11 6.99
C ASP A 145 -43.33 -18.21 6.17
N LEU A 146 -43.83 -17.01 5.85
CA LEU A 146 -43.08 -16.01 5.09
C LEU A 146 -41.79 -15.59 5.82
N TRP A 147 -41.80 -15.54 7.14
CA TRP A 147 -40.67 -15.08 7.95
C TRP A 147 -39.48 -16.03 7.85
N ARG A 148 -39.71 -17.34 7.94
CA ARG A 148 -38.67 -18.36 7.78
C ARG A 148 -38.15 -18.42 6.35
N LEU A 149 -39.03 -18.21 5.36
CA LEU A 149 -38.63 -18.09 3.95
C LEU A 149 -37.73 -16.87 3.73
N MET A 150 -38.09 -15.71 4.30
CA MET A 150 -37.27 -14.50 4.26
C MET A 150 -35.94 -14.67 4.99
N GLY A 151 -35.93 -15.42 6.08
CA GLY A 151 -34.71 -15.75 6.82
C GLY A 151 -33.73 -16.57 5.98
N MET A 152 -34.23 -17.59 5.29
CA MET A 152 -33.42 -18.46 4.45
C MET A 152 -32.77 -17.70 3.29
N TRP A 153 -33.51 -16.80 2.64
CA TRP A 153 -33.00 -16.00 1.53
C TRP A 153 -32.15 -14.79 1.95
N SER A 154 -31.95 -14.57 3.25
CA SER A 154 -31.37 -13.32 3.74
C SER A 154 -29.93 -13.09 3.25
N ILE A 155 -29.15 -14.17 3.16
CA ILE A 155 -27.75 -14.11 2.73
C ILE A 155 -27.66 -13.68 1.26
N TRP A 156 -28.53 -14.21 0.40
CA TRP A 156 -28.56 -13.87 -1.02
C TRP A 156 -29.16 -12.50 -1.32
N MET A 157 -30.26 -12.15 -0.65
CA MET A 157 -31.03 -10.93 -0.99
C MET A 157 -30.54 -9.68 -0.25
N PHE A 158 -29.91 -9.83 0.91
CA PHE A 158 -29.50 -8.68 1.72
C PHE A 158 -28.00 -8.70 2.02
N THR A 159 -27.45 -9.81 2.52
CA THR A 159 -26.03 -9.84 2.90
C THR A 159 -25.09 -9.63 1.72
N ILE A 160 -25.20 -10.45 0.66
CA ILE A 160 -24.32 -10.36 -0.51
C ILE A 160 -24.49 -9.02 -1.25
N PRO A 161 -25.72 -8.54 -1.56
CA PRO A 161 -25.92 -7.24 -2.19
C PRO A 161 -25.37 -6.07 -1.38
N SER A 162 -25.54 -6.09 -0.06
CA SER A 162 -25.05 -5.00 0.80
C SER A 162 -23.52 -4.97 0.83
N LEU A 163 -22.87 -6.12 1.04
CA LEU A 163 -21.42 -6.22 1.03
C LEU A 163 -20.80 -5.94 -0.36
N ARG A 164 -21.53 -6.20 -1.44
CA ARG A 164 -21.10 -5.87 -2.81
C ARG A 164 -21.29 -4.39 -3.18
N ALA A 165 -22.18 -3.67 -2.49
CA ALA A 165 -22.45 -2.26 -2.76
C ALA A 165 -21.35 -1.33 -2.22
N ARG A 166 -20.68 -1.73 -1.13
CA ARG A 166 -19.49 -1.03 -0.66
C ARG A 166 -18.27 -1.28 -1.53
N ASP A 167 -17.28 -0.40 -1.42
CA ASP A 167 -16.00 -0.63 -2.05
C ASP A 167 -15.33 -1.86 -1.43
N CYS A 168 -14.90 -2.80 -2.26
CA CYS A 168 -14.38 -4.09 -1.84
C CYS A 168 -13.10 -4.42 -2.60
N SER A 169 -12.19 -5.14 -1.94
CA SER A 169 -10.98 -5.64 -2.60
C SER A 169 -11.34 -6.56 -3.77
N LYS A 170 -10.45 -6.70 -4.76
CA LYS A 170 -10.72 -7.53 -5.94
C LYS A 170 -11.05 -8.99 -5.56
N ASN A 171 -10.36 -9.54 -4.56
CA ASN A 171 -10.59 -10.90 -4.07
C ASN A 171 -11.92 -11.06 -3.34
N GLU A 172 -12.27 -10.10 -2.49
CA GLU A 172 -13.58 -10.09 -1.83
C GLU A 172 -14.70 -9.98 -2.87
N LYS A 173 -14.52 -9.13 -3.87
CA LYS A 173 -15.46 -8.98 -4.98
C LYS A 173 -15.64 -10.27 -5.77
N GLU A 174 -14.55 -10.99 -6.02
CA GLU A 174 -14.64 -12.32 -6.64
C GLU A 174 -15.42 -13.30 -5.76
N ALA A 175 -15.11 -13.38 -4.47
CA ALA A 175 -15.83 -14.25 -3.53
C ALA A 175 -17.33 -13.96 -3.54
N LEU A 176 -17.72 -12.68 -3.47
CA LEU A 176 -19.11 -12.23 -3.52
C LEU A 176 -19.78 -12.56 -4.87
N ASN A 177 -19.06 -12.47 -5.99
CA ASN A 177 -19.61 -12.84 -7.30
C ASN A 177 -19.86 -14.36 -7.41
N TYR A 178 -18.94 -15.20 -6.91
CA TYR A 178 -19.17 -16.64 -6.84
C TYR A 178 -20.37 -16.97 -5.95
N LEU A 179 -20.44 -16.35 -4.76
CA LEU A 179 -21.52 -16.56 -3.81
C LEU A 179 -22.88 -16.10 -4.37
N PHE A 180 -22.92 -15.00 -5.11
CA PHE A 180 -24.14 -14.52 -5.74
C PHE A 180 -24.78 -15.53 -6.69
N LEU A 181 -23.98 -16.40 -7.32
CA LEU A 181 -24.44 -17.48 -8.20
C LEU A 181 -24.65 -18.81 -7.47
N LEU A 182 -23.76 -19.13 -6.53
CA LEU A 182 -23.80 -20.38 -5.78
C LEU A 182 -24.99 -20.47 -4.83
N ILE A 183 -25.30 -19.39 -4.11
CA ILE A 183 -26.32 -19.39 -3.06
C ILE A 183 -27.73 -19.67 -3.62
N PRO A 184 -28.19 -19.04 -4.71
CA PRO A 184 -29.48 -19.40 -5.33
C PRO A 184 -29.56 -20.87 -5.74
N LEU A 185 -28.46 -21.43 -6.22
CA LEU A 185 -28.40 -22.83 -6.62
C LEU A 185 -28.57 -23.75 -5.40
N LEU A 186 -27.89 -23.46 -4.28
CA LEU A 186 -28.09 -24.17 -3.02
C LEU A 186 -29.53 -24.05 -2.51
N ASN A 187 -30.10 -22.84 -2.57
CA ASN A 187 -31.47 -22.56 -2.10
C ASN A 187 -32.55 -23.24 -2.94
N VAL A 188 -32.25 -23.59 -4.18
CA VAL A 188 -33.13 -24.41 -5.03
C VAL A 188 -32.88 -25.91 -4.80
N ILE A 189 -31.62 -26.36 -4.74
CA ILE A 189 -31.28 -27.79 -4.68
C ILE A 189 -31.57 -28.41 -3.31
N ILE A 190 -31.17 -27.77 -2.21
CA ILE A 190 -31.22 -28.37 -0.88
C ILE A 190 -32.66 -28.74 -0.47
N PRO A 191 -33.70 -27.91 -0.70
CA PRO A 191 -35.08 -28.25 -0.34
C PRO A 191 -35.64 -29.53 -0.98
N PHE A 192 -35.09 -30.00 -2.10
CA PHE A 192 -35.49 -31.28 -2.70
C PHE A 192 -35.14 -32.49 -1.82
N PHE A 193 -34.08 -32.37 -1.01
CA PHE A 193 -33.59 -33.43 -0.14
C PHE A 193 -33.91 -33.16 1.33
N LEU A 194 -33.77 -31.90 1.76
CA LEU A 194 -33.92 -31.47 3.15
C LEU A 194 -34.89 -30.29 3.22
N LYS A 195 -36.13 -30.56 3.62
CA LYS A 195 -37.21 -29.55 3.73
C LYS A 195 -37.08 -28.70 4.99
N SER A 196 -35.96 -27.98 5.14
CA SER A 196 -35.66 -27.18 6.33
C SER A 196 -34.99 -25.85 5.98
N PHE A 197 -35.65 -24.75 6.35
CA PHE A 197 -35.13 -23.38 6.19
C PHE A 197 -33.80 -23.17 6.93
N ALA A 198 -33.68 -23.71 8.15
CA ALA A 198 -32.48 -23.60 8.97
C ALA A 198 -31.27 -24.34 8.35
N VAL A 199 -31.52 -25.48 7.71
CA VAL A 199 -30.46 -26.24 7.00
C VAL A 199 -29.97 -25.47 5.79
N VAL A 200 -30.88 -24.90 5.00
CA VAL A 200 -30.53 -24.09 3.84
C VAL A 200 -29.73 -22.85 4.25
N TRP A 201 -30.20 -22.09 5.23
CA TRP A 201 -29.46 -20.92 5.75
C TRP A 201 -28.08 -21.30 6.32
N SER A 202 -27.99 -22.46 6.99
CA SER A 202 -26.72 -22.96 7.54
C SER A 202 -25.74 -23.35 6.42
N ALA A 203 -26.23 -24.00 5.36
CA ALA A 203 -25.43 -24.32 4.17
C ALA A 203 -24.94 -23.03 3.47
N ASP A 204 -25.82 -22.03 3.33
CA ASP A 204 -25.47 -20.72 2.79
C ASP A 204 -24.41 -20.01 3.63
N THR A 205 -24.51 -20.10 4.97
CA THR A 205 -23.54 -19.53 5.91
C THR A 205 -22.17 -20.21 5.76
N VAL A 206 -22.15 -21.54 5.70
CA VAL A 206 -20.92 -22.31 5.49
C VAL A 206 -20.31 -22.00 4.12
N ALA A 207 -21.12 -21.89 3.06
CA ALA A 207 -20.66 -21.49 1.74
C ALA A 207 -20.09 -20.07 1.75
N PHE A 208 -20.79 -19.12 2.39
CA PHE A 208 -20.35 -17.73 2.54
C PHE A 208 -18.97 -17.64 3.20
N PHE A 209 -18.83 -18.18 4.42
CA PHE A 209 -17.57 -18.15 5.14
C PHE A 209 -16.49 -19.03 4.49
N GLY A 210 -16.86 -20.16 3.88
CA GLY A 210 -15.95 -21.04 3.16
C GLY A 210 -15.36 -20.37 1.92
N MET A 211 -16.16 -19.62 1.16
CA MET A 211 -15.69 -18.85 0.00
C MET A 211 -14.83 -17.66 0.43
N TYR A 212 -15.22 -16.95 1.48
CA TYR A 212 -14.41 -15.88 2.07
C TYR A 212 -13.08 -16.42 2.59
N ALA A 213 -13.09 -17.52 3.35
CA ALA A 213 -11.89 -18.18 3.82
C ALA A 213 -11.06 -18.69 2.64
N TRP A 214 -11.63 -19.28 1.60
CA TRP A 214 -10.86 -19.73 0.46
C TRP A 214 -10.21 -18.54 -0.27
N LYS A 215 -10.95 -17.47 -0.57
CA LYS A 215 -10.40 -16.33 -1.33
C LYS A 215 -9.49 -15.42 -0.50
N LEU A 216 -9.75 -15.26 0.79
CA LEU A 216 -8.93 -14.44 1.69
C LEU A 216 -7.81 -15.24 2.35
N ALA A 217 -8.01 -16.51 2.70
CA ALA A 217 -6.95 -17.36 3.24
C ALA A 217 -6.05 -17.96 2.16
N THR A 218 -6.44 -18.00 0.88
CA THR A 218 -5.45 -18.21 -0.19
C THR A 218 -4.44 -17.07 -0.17
N ARG A 219 -4.87 -15.83 0.07
CA ARG A 219 -3.96 -14.71 0.33
C ARG A 219 -3.19 -14.89 1.63
N SER A 220 -3.83 -15.24 2.74
CA SER A 220 -3.08 -15.47 3.99
C SER A 220 -2.09 -16.63 3.88
N LYS A 221 -2.38 -17.72 3.17
CA LYS A 221 -1.51 -18.89 3.03
C LYS A 221 -0.39 -18.67 2.02
N ILE A 222 -0.65 -17.88 0.98
CA ILE A 222 0.36 -17.27 0.11
C ILE A 222 1.23 -16.35 0.97
N ASP A 223 0.66 -15.36 1.66
CA ASP A 223 1.37 -14.46 2.58
C ASP A 223 2.17 -15.23 3.64
N TRP A 224 1.66 -16.31 4.23
CA TRP A 224 2.36 -17.16 5.22
C TRP A 224 3.47 -18.04 4.61
N LEU A 225 3.32 -18.52 3.37
CA LEU A 225 4.37 -19.26 2.66
C LEU A 225 5.46 -18.31 2.16
N PHE A 226 5.11 -17.10 1.72
CA PHE A 226 6.05 -16.03 1.38
C PHE A 226 6.74 -15.44 2.63
N VAL A 227 6.11 -15.46 3.80
CA VAL A 227 6.71 -15.06 5.09
C VAL A 227 7.74 -16.07 5.61
N ALA A 228 7.67 -17.34 5.21
CA ALA A 228 8.59 -18.37 5.72
C ALA A 228 9.91 -18.49 4.94
N GLU A 229 10.03 -17.87 3.76
CA GLU A 229 11.19 -18.08 2.86
C GLU A 229 12.01 -16.81 2.57
N ASP A 230 11.62 -15.64 3.08
CA ASP A 230 12.31 -14.37 2.77
C ASP A 230 12.45 -13.46 4.02
N ASP A 231 13.36 -13.86 4.92
CA ASP A 231 13.70 -13.14 6.18
C ASP A 231 14.33 -11.74 5.96
N THR A 232 14.44 -11.24 4.73
CA THR A 232 15.15 -9.99 4.42
C THR A 232 14.26 -8.76 4.21
N TRP A 233 12.96 -8.90 3.94
CA TRP A 233 12.18 -7.75 3.40
C TRP A 233 11.19 -7.04 4.33
N LEU A 234 10.96 -7.52 5.57
CA LEU A 234 9.87 -6.99 6.42
C LEU A 234 10.23 -6.72 7.89
N ALA A 235 11.51 -6.61 8.23
CA ALA A 235 11.88 -6.14 9.55
C ALA A 235 11.40 -4.69 9.76
N ILE A 236 10.40 -4.51 10.63
CA ILE A 236 9.84 -3.20 11.01
C ILE A 236 10.95 -2.31 11.62
N VAL A 237 11.84 -2.92 12.39
CA VAL A 237 13.03 -2.29 12.97
C VAL A 237 14.27 -2.95 12.35
N ARG A 238 15.15 -2.15 11.75
CA ARG A 238 16.38 -2.62 11.10
C ARG A 238 17.59 -1.96 11.75
N ASN A 239 18.65 -2.72 11.97
CA ASN A 239 19.93 -2.19 12.39
C ASN A 239 20.69 -1.67 11.16
N ILE A 240 20.85 -0.34 11.04
CA ILE A 240 21.51 0.30 9.89
C ILE A 240 22.95 -0.21 9.73
N SER A 241 23.63 -0.54 10.84
CA SER A 241 25.01 -1.04 10.81
C SER A 241 25.15 -2.45 10.23
N GLU A 242 24.05 -3.18 10.05
CA GLU A 242 24.02 -4.54 9.49
C GLU A 242 23.52 -4.56 8.04
N MET A 243 23.14 -3.40 7.46
CA MET A 243 22.65 -3.30 6.09
C MET A 243 23.80 -3.34 5.07
N GLU A 244 23.53 -3.84 3.85
CA GLU A 244 24.55 -3.92 2.79
C GLU A 244 25.02 -2.50 2.38
N GLU A 245 26.30 -2.24 2.62
CA GLU A 245 27.01 -1.04 2.19
C GLU A 245 27.78 -1.33 0.91
N GLY A 246 27.65 -0.47 -0.09
CA GLY A 246 28.32 -0.64 -1.37
C GLY A 246 28.87 0.66 -1.94
N SER A 247 29.99 0.58 -2.66
CA SER A 247 30.53 1.69 -3.47
C SER A 247 29.97 1.75 -4.88
N TYR A 248 29.41 0.62 -5.36
CA TYR A 248 28.75 0.49 -6.67
C TYR A 248 29.57 1.03 -7.85
N GLY A 249 30.90 0.87 -7.78
CA GLY A 249 31.82 1.30 -8.83
C GLY A 249 32.17 2.79 -8.82
N LEU A 250 31.66 3.58 -7.86
CA LEU A 250 32.02 4.99 -7.68
C LEU A 250 33.16 5.12 -6.64
N PRO A 251 34.38 5.50 -7.05
CA PRO A 251 35.50 5.66 -6.12
C PRO A 251 35.19 6.69 -5.04
N GLY A 252 35.41 6.30 -3.78
CA GLY A 252 35.17 7.18 -2.63
C GLY A 252 33.71 7.32 -2.20
N LEU A 253 32.77 6.62 -2.85
CA LEU A 253 31.39 6.52 -2.37
C LEU A 253 31.21 5.28 -1.49
N SER A 254 30.47 5.45 -0.41
CA SER A 254 29.83 4.38 0.34
C SER A 254 28.34 4.71 0.44
N HIS A 255 27.48 3.76 0.09
CA HIS A 255 26.04 3.95 0.04
C HIS A 255 25.31 2.80 0.74
N ILE A 256 24.32 3.18 1.56
CA ILE A 256 23.32 2.29 2.15
C ILE A 256 21.95 2.88 1.86
N THR A 257 21.04 2.10 1.29
CA THR A 257 19.61 2.48 1.27
C THR A 257 18.95 2.00 2.56
N ILE A 258 18.60 2.93 3.45
CA ILE A 258 18.01 2.61 4.77
C ILE A 258 16.54 2.19 4.63
N ALA A 259 15.81 2.89 3.76
CA ALA A 259 14.40 2.66 3.49
C ALA A 259 14.13 3.02 2.03
N GLY A 260 13.82 2.04 1.19
CA GLY A 260 13.78 2.23 -0.25
C GLY A 260 12.59 1.58 -0.92
N SER A 261 12.30 1.99 -2.14
CA SER A 261 11.15 1.50 -2.91
C SER A 261 11.32 0.05 -3.31
N ILE A 262 12.42 -0.24 -4.00
CA ILE A 262 12.73 -1.58 -4.52
C ILE A 262 13.08 -2.52 -3.37
N MET A 263 13.88 -2.04 -2.41
CA MET A 263 14.40 -2.87 -1.32
C MET A 263 13.54 -2.91 -0.06
N HIS A 264 12.53 -2.08 0.11
CA HIS A 264 11.77 -2.07 1.37
C HIS A 264 10.28 -1.74 1.15
N GLY A 265 9.83 -1.68 -0.10
CA GLY A 265 8.42 -1.43 -0.45
C GLY A 265 7.94 0.01 -0.27
N PHE A 266 8.84 0.99 -0.06
CA PHE A 266 8.44 2.38 0.14
C PHE A 266 7.92 3.02 -1.17
N LYS A 267 6.79 3.73 -1.10
CA LYS A 267 6.13 4.29 -2.30
C LYS A 267 6.26 5.80 -2.45
N GLU A 268 6.51 6.50 -1.36
CA GLU A 268 6.41 7.96 -1.31
C GLU A 268 7.76 8.62 -1.02
N VAL A 269 8.57 8.01 -0.14
CA VAL A 269 9.88 8.50 0.25
C VAL A 269 10.92 7.39 0.25
N GLU A 270 12.16 7.72 -0.07
CA GLU A 270 13.30 6.80 0.05
C GLU A 270 14.46 7.51 0.73
N VAL A 271 15.18 6.79 1.59
CA VAL A 271 16.20 7.31 2.50
C VAL A 271 17.52 6.59 2.27
N TRP A 272 18.57 7.36 2.03
CA TRP A 272 19.94 6.88 1.86
C TRP A 272 20.85 7.42 2.95
N LEU A 273 21.82 6.61 3.34
CA LEU A 273 23.02 7.05 4.05
C LEU A 273 24.19 6.95 3.09
N GLN A 274 24.85 8.07 2.87
CA GLN A 274 25.99 8.12 1.97
C GLN A 274 27.20 8.73 2.66
N THR A 275 28.36 8.16 2.36
CA THR A 275 29.67 8.66 2.77
C THR A 275 30.49 8.92 1.53
N VAL A 276 31.13 10.08 1.46
CA VAL A 276 31.93 10.54 0.33
C VAL A 276 33.33 10.91 0.82
N ALA A 277 34.35 10.22 0.31
CA ALA A 277 35.75 10.46 0.63
C ALA A 277 36.21 11.89 0.25
N PRO A 278 37.31 12.41 0.84
CA PRO A 278 37.90 13.69 0.46
C PRO A 278 38.10 13.83 -1.06
N GLY A 279 37.63 14.93 -1.64
CA GLY A 279 37.69 15.20 -3.08
C GLY A 279 36.69 14.41 -3.94
N GLY A 280 35.94 13.46 -3.35
CA GLY A 280 34.88 12.73 -4.01
C GLY A 280 33.60 13.56 -4.14
N GLY A 281 32.71 13.15 -5.03
CA GLY A 281 31.44 13.81 -5.23
C GLY A 281 30.49 13.03 -6.13
N THR A 282 29.29 13.56 -6.25
CA THR A 282 28.29 13.07 -7.20
C THR A 282 28.63 13.53 -8.63
N PRO A 283 28.12 12.85 -9.66
CA PRO A 283 28.13 13.42 -11.02
C PRO A 283 27.25 14.68 -11.06
N ILE A 284 27.39 15.49 -12.11
CA ILE A 284 26.42 16.57 -12.37
C ILE A 284 25.12 15.91 -12.82
N HIS A 285 24.01 16.18 -12.15
CA HIS A 285 22.76 15.49 -12.45
C HIS A 285 21.50 16.29 -12.11
N ARG A 286 20.35 15.82 -12.61
CA ARG A 286 19.01 16.27 -12.20
C ARG A 286 18.06 15.09 -12.04
N HIS A 287 16.97 15.29 -11.30
CA HIS A 287 15.89 14.30 -11.13
C HIS A 287 14.54 14.99 -10.90
N SER A 288 13.44 14.27 -11.17
CA SER A 288 12.06 14.77 -11.04
C SER A 288 11.41 14.42 -9.70
N CYS A 289 12.20 14.51 -8.63
CA CYS A 289 11.79 14.35 -7.24
C CYS A 289 12.42 15.44 -6.38
N GLU A 290 11.77 15.73 -5.25
CA GLU A 290 12.40 16.53 -4.20
C GLU A 290 13.51 15.69 -3.58
N GLU A 291 14.63 16.33 -3.24
CA GLU A 291 15.75 15.69 -2.56
C GLU A 291 16.22 16.59 -1.42
N ILE A 292 16.33 16.03 -0.23
CA ILE A 292 16.73 16.74 0.99
C ILE A 292 17.97 16.06 1.55
N PHE A 293 18.99 16.87 1.85
CA PHE A 293 20.21 16.45 2.52
C PHE A 293 20.21 16.90 3.97
N VAL A 294 20.66 16.02 4.85
CA VAL A 294 21.03 16.32 6.24
C VAL A 294 22.48 15.93 6.44
N VAL A 295 23.36 16.91 6.64
CA VAL A 295 24.80 16.69 6.78
C VAL A 295 25.10 16.20 8.20
N LEU A 296 25.56 14.96 8.32
CA LEU A 296 25.84 14.31 9.61
C LEU A 296 27.28 14.54 10.07
N LYS A 297 28.23 14.62 9.12
CA LYS A 297 29.66 14.79 9.37
C LYS A 297 30.34 15.44 8.16
N GLY A 298 31.41 16.18 8.40
CA GLY A 298 32.21 16.81 7.35
C GLY A 298 31.62 18.11 6.81
N SER A 299 32.14 18.54 5.67
CA SER A 299 31.77 19.77 4.97
C SER A 299 31.96 19.61 3.47
N GLY A 300 31.34 20.45 2.67
CA GLY A 300 31.46 20.38 1.22
C GLY A 300 30.85 21.59 0.52
N THR A 301 30.71 21.48 -0.79
CA THR A 301 30.12 22.52 -1.64
C THR A 301 29.02 21.90 -2.50
N LEU A 302 27.85 22.52 -2.47
CA LEU A 302 26.77 22.27 -3.42
C LEU A 302 26.92 23.23 -4.61
N PHE A 303 27.05 22.67 -5.80
CA PHE A 303 26.95 23.41 -7.05
C PHE A 303 25.52 23.26 -7.57
N LEU A 304 24.80 24.37 -7.76
CA LEU A 304 23.39 24.35 -8.15
C LEU A 304 23.12 25.31 -9.32
N ALA A 305 22.49 24.81 -10.37
CA ALA A 305 21.98 25.61 -11.47
C ALA A 305 20.49 25.93 -11.24
N SER A 306 20.21 27.03 -10.56
CA SER A 306 18.85 27.41 -10.12
C SER A 306 17.89 27.85 -11.25
N ASN A 307 18.30 27.81 -12.52
CA ASN A 307 17.45 28.19 -13.65
C ASN A 307 17.36 27.06 -14.68
N SER A 308 16.46 26.12 -14.41
CA SER A 308 16.16 24.99 -15.29
C SER A 308 15.40 25.34 -16.58
N HIS A 309 15.05 26.62 -16.81
CA HIS A 309 14.41 27.06 -18.06
C HIS A 309 15.40 27.30 -19.20
N LEU A 310 16.70 27.37 -18.89
CA LEU A 310 17.74 27.46 -19.93
C LEU A 310 17.82 26.15 -20.72
N LYS A 311 18.53 26.15 -21.85
CA LYS A 311 18.70 24.91 -22.64
C LYS A 311 19.69 23.93 -22.02
N HIS A 312 20.52 24.41 -21.10
CA HIS A 312 21.56 23.68 -20.38
C HIS A 312 21.71 24.29 -18.98
N PRO A 313 22.34 23.60 -18.00
CA PRO A 313 22.53 24.12 -16.64
C PRO A 313 23.24 25.49 -16.59
N GLY A 314 24.31 25.65 -17.36
CA GLY A 314 25.18 26.84 -17.31
C GLY A 314 26.06 26.87 -16.05
N THR A 315 26.71 28.01 -15.80
CA THR A 315 27.59 28.18 -14.64
C THR A 315 26.81 28.00 -13.33
N PRO A 316 27.17 27.03 -12.48
CA PRO A 316 26.46 26.79 -11.23
C PRO A 316 26.76 27.87 -10.19
N GLN A 317 25.81 28.06 -9.27
CA GLN A 317 26.05 28.78 -8.01
C GLN A 317 26.67 27.84 -6.99
N GLU A 318 27.60 28.35 -6.19
CA GLU A 318 28.32 27.57 -5.19
C GLU A 318 27.81 27.89 -3.78
N PHE A 319 27.40 26.85 -3.05
CA PHE A 319 26.89 26.95 -1.69
C PHE A 319 27.72 26.06 -0.76
N PRO A 320 28.60 26.63 0.08
CA PRO A 320 29.32 25.85 1.08
C PRO A 320 28.35 25.38 2.17
N PHE A 321 28.55 24.15 2.65
CA PHE A 321 27.80 23.58 3.76
C PHE A 321 28.72 22.87 4.75
N PHE A 322 28.20 22.63 5.95
CA PHE A 322 28.94 22.07 7.08
C PHE A 322 28.07 21.07 7.86
N SER A 323 28.68 20.33 8.78
CA SER A 323 27.97 19.38 9.64
C SER A 323 26.78 20.04 10.36
N ASN A 324 25.67 19.32 10.48
CA ASN A 324 24.39 19.79 11.00
C ASN A 324 23.65 20.82 10.13
N ALA A 325 24.11 21.07 8.89
CA ALA A 325 23.34 21.80 7.89
C ALA A 325 22.31 20.89 7.19
N THR A 326 21.26 21.50 6.67
CA THR A 326 20.31 20.86 5.74
C THR A 326 20.08 21.75 4.53
N PHE A 327 19.89 21.13 3.38
CA PHE A 327 19.51 21.81 2.15
C PHE A 327 18.59 20.90 1.34
N HIS A 328 17.78 21.50 0.47
CA HIS A 328 16.93 20.76 -0.46
C HIS A 328 17.27 21.18 -1.89
N ILE A 329 17.16 20.23 -2.80
CA ILE A 329 17.32 20.44 -4.22
C ILE A 329 15.92 20.64 -4.83
N PRO A 330 15.65 21.79 -5.48
CA PRO A 330 14.40 21.99 -6.20
C PRO A 330 14.21 20.98 -7.33
N LEU A 331 12.95 20.70 -7.65
CA LEU A 331 12.59 19.74 -8.70
C LEU A 331 13.28 20.06 -10.03
N ASN A 332 13.95 19.06 -10.60
CA ASN A 332 14.65 19.11 -11.89
C ASN A 332 15.85 20.07 -12.00
N ASP A 333 16.26 20.75 -10.93
CA ASP A 333 17.45 21.59 -10.97
C ASP A 333 18.72 20.73 -11.07
N ALA A 334 19.60 21.11 -11.99
CA ALA A 334 20.87 20.44 -12.19
C ALA A 334 21.83 20.83 -11.07
N HIS A 335 22.44 19.84 -10.43
CA HIS A 335 23.28 20.07 -9.27
C HIS A 335 24.38 19.04 -9.15
N GLN A 336 25.35 19.34 -8.28
CA GLN A 336 26.45 18.47 -7.91
C GLN A 336 26.83 18.72 -6.45
N VAL A 337 26.90 17.66 -5.65
CA VAL A 337 27.43 17.69 -4.29
C VAL A 337 28.87 17.18 -4.31
N LEU A 338 29.80 17.99 -3.80
CA LEU A 338 31.23 17.68 -3.76
C LEU A 338 31.77 17.78 -2.33
N ASN A 339 32.54 16.78 -1.90
CA ASN A 339 33.34 16.87 -0.69
C ASN A 339 34.62 17.68 -0.98
N THR A 340 34.55 18.99 -0.69
CA THR A 340 35.69 19.91 -0.84
C THR A 340 36.64 19.89 0.36
N ASN A 341 36.33 19.14 1.42
CA ASN A 341 37.24 18.91 2.53
C ASN A 341 38.36 17.94 2.13
N GLN A 342 39.61 18.27 2.44
CA GLN A 342 40.78 17.47 2.06
C GLN A 342 41.15 16.38 3.08
N HIS A 343 40.56 16.41 4.27
CA HIS A 343 41.00 15.60 5.40
C HIS A 343 39.88 14.75 6.02
N GLU A 344 38.63 15.17 5.87
CA GLU A 344 37.48 14.51 6.46
C GLU A 344 36.52 13.97 5.39
N GLU A 345 35.97 12.79 5.65
CA GLU A 345 34.85 12.26 4.89
C GLU A 345 33.58 13.11 5.10
N LEU A 346 32.77 13.21 4.06
CA LEU A 346 31.47 13.84 4.11
C LEU A 346 30.43 12.75 4.27
N LYS A 347 29.60 12.82 5.33
CA LYS A 347 28.51 11.87 5.57
C LYS A 347 27.19 12.59 5.64
N PHE A 348 26.21 12.13 4.88
CA PHE A 348 24.87 12.74 4.85
C PHE A 348 23.77 11.69 4.75
N LEU A 349 22.61 12.06 5.30
CA LEU A 349 21.34 11.41 5.06
C LEU A 349 20.67 12.11 3.87
N VAL A 350 20.24 11.34 2.86
CA VAL A 350 19.47 11.84 1.72
C VAL A 350 18.06 11.31 1.82
N ILE A 351 17.06 12.16 1.61
CA ILE A 351 15.66 11.79 1.53
C ILE A 351 15.11 12.28 0.20
N ILE A 352 14.60 11.37 -0.61
CA ILE A 352 13.94 11.69 -1.88
C ILE A 352 12.44 11.42 -1.80
N SER A 353 11.66 12.15 -2.57
CA SER A 353 10.27 11.80 -2.87
C SER A 353 10.14 10.96 -4.15
N ARG A 354 8.99 10.32 -4.37
CA ARG A 354 8.66 9.59 -5.61
C ARG A 354 9.73 8.55 -6.03
N PRO A 355 10.16 7.65 -5.13
CA PRO A 355 11.14 6.63 -5.47
C PRO A 355 10.57 5.57 -6.44
N PRO A 356 11.41 4.78 -7.14
CA PRO A 356 12.87 4.91 -7.23
C PRO A 356 13.31 6.09 -8.12
N MET A 357 14.42 6.73 -7.74
CA MET A 357 14.93 7.92 -8.46
C MET A 357 15.30 7.61 -9.91
N ARG A 358 14.93 8.53 -10.81
CA ARG A 358 15.34 8.57 -12.22
C ARG A 358 16.34 9.70 -12.41
N LEU A 359 17.59 9.35 -12.64
CA LEU A 359 18.69 10.31 -12.68
C LEU A 359 19.03 10.69 -14.13
N PHE A 360 19.15 11.98 -14.42
CA PHE A 360 19.70 12.45 -15.70
C PHE A 360 21.09 13.04 -15.45
N ILE A 361 22.12 12.39 -16.00
CA ILE A 361 23.52 12.75 -15.80
C ILE A 361 24.00 13.65 -16.95
N TYR A 362 24.82 14.65 -16.60
CA TYR A 362 25.50 15.52 -17.54
C TYR A 362 26.98 15.24 -17.56
N ASP A 363 27.59 15.30 -18.75
CA ASP A 363 29.04 15.21 -18.90
C ASP A 363 29.72 16.53 -18.44
N ASP A 364 29.04 17.68 -18.61
CA ASP A 364 29.47 19.00 -18.14
C ASP A 364 28.28 19.97 -17.94
N TRP A 365 28.53 21.12 -17.33
CA TRP A 365 27.51 22.14 -17.00
C TRP A 365 26.86 22.82 -18.23
N PHE A 366 27.45 22.73 -19.41
CA PHE A 366 26.94 23.33 -20.66
C PHE A 366 26.28 22.30 -21.58
N MET A 367 26.30 21.02 -21.21
CA MET A 367 25.57 19.98 -21.90
C MET A 367 24.06 20.30 -21.91
N PRO A 368 23.39 20.27 -23.10
CA PRO A 368 21.96 20.51 -23.19
C PRO A 368 21.13 19.55 -22.33
N HIS A 369 20.06 20.05 -21.70
CA HIS A 369 19.17 19.23 -20.88
C HIS A 369 18.59 18.04 -21.65
N THR A 370 18.35 18.20 -22.95
CA THR A 370 17.86 17.17 -23.87
C THR A 370 18.89 16.09 -24.18
N ALA A 371 20.18 16.37 -23.98
CA ALA A 371 21.27 15.41 -24.21
C ALA A 371 21.66 14.65 -22.94
N ALA A 372 21.22 15.09 -21.76
CA ALA A 372 21.50 14.44 -20.49
C ALA A 372 21.06 12.95 -20.51
N LYS A 373 21.93 12.07 -20.03
CA LYS A 373 21.75 10.62 -20.12
C LYS A 373 20.92 10.12 -18.94
N LEU A 374 19.81 9.44 -19.22
CA LEU A 374 19.02 8.79 -18.20
C LEU A 374 19.79 7.58 -17.65
N LEU A 375 20.04 7.57 -16.34
CA LEU A 375 20.51 6.43 -15.59
C LEU A 375 19.36 5.89 -14.73
N PHE A 376 18.80 4.76 -15.16
CA PHE A 376 17.74 4.04 -14.46
C PHE A 376 17.77 2.54 -14.82
N PRO A 377 17.74 1.61 -13.83
CA PRO A 377 17.86 1.87 -12.40
C PRO A 377 19.23 2.49 -12.05
N ILE A 378 19.32 3.18 -10.92
CA ILE A 378 20.62 3.63 -10.40
C ILE A 378 21.40 2.40 -9.95
N PHE A 379 22.73 2.46 -9.99
CA PHE A 379 23.65 1.34 -9.72
C PHE A 379 23.40 0.61 -8.39
N TRP A 380 22.95 1.30 -7.32
CA TRP A 380 22.56 0.63 -6.06
C TRP A 380 21.20 -0.09 -6.10
N ASN A 381 20.41 0.15 -7.13
CA ASN A 381 19.13 -0.51 -7.38
C ASN A 381 19.23 -1.60 -8.47
N GLU A 382 20.34 -1.71 -9.22
CA GLU A 382 20.47 -2.63 -10.35
C GLU A 382 20.22 -4.09 -9.97
N ARG A 383 20.88 -4.58 -8.91
CA ARG A 383 20.74 -5.98 -8.46
C ARG A 383 19.29 -6.31 -8.11
N SER A 384 18.64 -5.43 -7.34
CA SER A 384 17.27 -5.64 -6.86
C SER A 384 16.21 -5.37 -7.93
N TYR A 385 16.52 -4.57 -8.96
CA TYR A 385 15.63 -4.31 -10.09
C TYR A 385 15.60 -5.45 -11.12
N GLN A 386 16.73 -6.17 -11.28
CA GLN A 386 16.83 -7.34 -12.16
C GLN A 386 16.11 -8.57 -11.60
N THR A 387 15.90 -8.61 -10.28
CA THR A 387 15.00 -9.58 -9.66
C THR A 387 13.57 -9.20 -10.05
N PRO A 388 12.83 -10.04 -10.79
CA PRO A 388 11.47 -9.70 -11.18
C PRO A 388 10.65 -9.42 -9.92
N PRO A 389 9.88 -8.31 -9.87
CA PRO A 389 8.87 -8.18 -8.83
C PRO A 389 7.97 -9.41 -8.97
N VAL A 390 7.90 -10.23 -7.93
CA VAL A 390 6.85 -11.24 -7.85
C VAL A 390 5.55 -10.46 -8.00
N ASN A 391 4.82 -10.71 -9.09
CA ASN A 391 3.65 -9.92 -9.45
C ASN A 391 2.69 -9.88 -8.25
N ASP A 392 2.68 -8.75 -7.54
CA ASP A 392 1.61 -8.38 -6.64
C ASP A 392 0.39 -8.02 -7.51
N GLU A 393 -0.24 -9.06 -8.07
CA GLU A 393 -1.57 -8.97 -8.65
C GLU A 393 -2.56 -8.69 -7.50
N LEU A 394 -2.69 -7.40 -7.15
CA LEU A 394 -3.82 -6.86 -6.39
C LEU A 394 -5.14 -7.06 -7.11
#